data_AF-A0A3N5INR4-F1
#
_entry.id   AF-A0A3N5INR4-F1
#
_cell.length_a   1.000
_cell.length_b   1.000
_cell.length_c   1.000
_cell.angle_alpha   90.00
_cell.angle_beta   90.00
_cell.angle_gamma   90.00
#
_symmetry.space_group_name_H-M   'P 1'
#
loop_
_entity.id
_entity.type
_entity.pdbx_description
1 polymer ?
#
loop_
_entity_poly.entity_id
_entity_poly.type
_entity_poly.pdbx_seq_one_letter_code
_entity_poly.pdbx_strand_id
1 'polypeptide(L)'
;MSSRDSWSLDPTVGRLRKIFALLEARQDEVLTRLAIPSLDPRVRLARELARQLWERAWARANYRGSEVEETQMADLYEYAFILAFRQQGVGPPI
;
A
#
# COMPACT_ATOMS: atom_id res chain seq x y z
N MET A 1 -21.54 -8.07 -27.60
CA MET A 1 -21.31 -8.84 -26.35
C MET A 1 -20.43 -10.02 -26.74
N SER A 2 -19.18 -10.19 -26.35
CA SER A 2 -18.40 -9.62 -25.25
C SER A 2 -16.97 -9.40 -25.73
N SER A 3 -16.43 -8.18 -25.60
CA SER A 3 -14.98 -7.99 -25.61
C SER A 3 -14.44 -8.73 -24.40
N ARG A 4 -13.92 -9.95 -24.60
CA ARG A 4 -13.22 -10.69 -23.56
C ARG A 4 -12.17 -9.76 -22.96
N ASP A 5 -12.33 -9.48 -21.68
CA ASP A 5 -11.55 -8.54 -20.91
C ASP A 5 -10.07 -8.94 -20.97
N SER A 6 -9.35 -8.41 -21.95
CA SER A 6 -7.98 -8.84 -22.28
C SER A 6 -7.01 -8.54 -21.12
N TRP A 7 -7.41 -7.60 -20.26
CA TRP A 7 -6.73 -7.22 -19.03
C TRP A 7 -6.82 -8.30 -17.94
N SER A 8 -7.85 -9.15 -17.96
CA SER A 8 -8.00 -10.25 -17.00
C SER A 8 -7.03 -11.41 -17.22
N LEU A 9 -6.47 -11.51 -18.43
CA LEU A 9 -5.50 -12.54 -18.83
C LEU A 9 -4.04 -12.11 -18.65
N ASP A 10 -3.79 -10.82 -18.35
CA ASP A 10 -2.44 -10.31 -18.14
C ASP A 10 -1.94 -10.67 -16.73
N PRO A 11 -0.88 -11.50 -16.60
CA PRO A 11 -0.34 -11.90 -15.29
C PRO A 11 0.18 -10.71 -14.48
N THR A 12 0.61 -9.64 -15.14
CA THR A 12 1.06 -8.40 -14.51
C THR A 12 -0.11 -7.68 -13.85
N VAL A 13 -1.26 -7.59 -14.54
CA VAL A 13 -2.48 -7.00 -13.99
C VAL A 13 -3.00 -7.85 -12.83
N GLY A 14 -2.95 -9.18 -12.96
CA GLY A 14 -3.28 -10.12 -11.89
C GLY A 14 -2.45 -9.89 -10.62
N ARG A 15 -1.12 -9.79 -10.79
CA ARG A 15 -0.18 -9.48 -9.70
C ARG A 15 -0.47 -8.12 -9.06
N LEU A 16 -0.67 -7.08 -9.87
CA LEU A 16 -0.98 -5.74 -9.35
C LEU A 16 -2.28 -5.74 -8.53
N ARG A 17 -3.33 -6.42 -9.00
CA ARG A 17 -4.60 -6.55 -8.24
C ARG A 17 -4.39 -7.21 -6.88
N LYS A 18 -3.59 -8.28 -6.81
CA LYS A 18 -3.26 -8.92 -5.53
C LYS A 18 -2.52 -7.98 -4.59
N ILE A 19 -1.54 -7.24 -5.12
CA ILE A 19 -0.81 -6.25 -4.34
C ILE A 19 -1.78 -5.20 -3.79
N PHE A 20 -2.62 -4.58 -4.63
CA PHE A 20 -3.59 -3.58 -4.16
C PHE A 20 -4.55 -4.12 -3.10
N ALA A 21 -5.05 -5.35 -3.26
CA ALA A 21 -5.89 -5.98 -2.25
C ALA A 21 -5.15 -6.16 -0.90
N LEU A 22 -3.87 -6.53 -0.92
CA LEU A 22 -3.04 -6.59 0.27
C LEU A 22 -2.78 -5.21 0.87
N LEU A 23 -2.55 -4.18 0.04
CA LEU A 23 -2.38 -2.80 0.52
C LEU A 23 -3.62 -2.29 1.25
N GLU A 24 -4.81 -2.54 0.70
CA GLU A 24 -6.08 -2.18 1.32
C GLU A 24 -6.27 -2.89 2.66
N ALA A 25 -6.00 -4.20 2.71
CA ALA A 25 -6.08 -4.97 3.96
C ALA A 25 -5.12 -4.42 5.03
N ARG A 26 -3.85 -4.15 4.68
CA ARG A 26 -2.86 -3.56 5.61
C ARG A 26 -3.27 -2.19 6.11
N GLN A 27 -3.82 -1.37 5.23
CA GLN A 27 -4.32 -0.05 5.59
C GLN A 27 -5.44 -0.15 6.64
N ASP A 28 -6.43 -1.01 6.41
CA ASP A 28 -7.56 -1.18 7.32
C ASP A 28 -7.12 -1.75 8.67
N GLU A 29 -6.15 -2.67 8.67
CA GLU A 29 -5.50 -3.18 9.89
C GLU A 29 -4.80 -2.07 10.67
N VAL A 30 -4.08 -1.16 10.00
CA VAL A 30 -3.43 0.00 10.66
C VAL A 30 -4.47 0.95 11.24
N LEU A 31 -5.50 1.32 10.46
CA LEU A 31 -6.54 2.23 10.92
C LEU A 31 -7.28 1.68 12.14
N THR A 32 -7.59 0.38 12.13
CA THR A 32 -8.20 -0.32 13.26
C THR A 32 -7.30 -0.29 14.49
N ARG A 33 -6.00 -0.61 14.35
CA ARG A 33 -5.03 -0.57 15.46
C ARG A 33 -4.86 0.81 16.05
N LEU A 34 -4.93 1.86 15.23
CA LEU A 34 -4.79 3.25 15.64
C LEU A 34 -6.11 3.89 16.11
N ALA A 35 -7.23 3.16 16.03
CA ALA A 35 -8.58 3.68 16.26
C ALA A 35 -8.89 4.96 15.44
N ILE A 36 -8.37 5.03 14.20
CA ILE A 36 -8.58 6.15 13.29
C ILE A 36 -9.73 5.81 12.33
N PRO A 37 -10.79 6.62 12.26
CA PRO A 37 -11.85 6.44 11.28
C PRO A 37 -11.31 6.55 9.84
N SER A 38 -11.81 5.70 8.93
CA SER A 38 -11.37 5.69 7.52
C SER A 38 -11.61 7.00 6.76
N LEU A 39 -12.55 7.83 7.25
CA LEU A 39 -12.90 9.15 6.71
C LEU A 39 -12.17 10.31 7.40
N ASP A 40 -11.27 10.03 8.34
CA ASP A 40 -10.47 11.07 8.97
C ASP A 40 -9.59 11.77 7.91
N PRO A 41 -9.60 13.12 7.82
CA PRO A 41 -8.84 13.85 6.80
C PRO A 41 -7.34 13.52 6.75
N ARG A 42 -6.76 13.12 7.90
CA ARG A 42 -5.35 12.72 8.03
C ARG A 42 -5.04 11.44 7.27
N VAL A 43 -6.03 10.56 7.10
CA VAL A 43 -5.91 9.30 6.36
C VAL A 43 -5.55 9.57 4.91
N ARG A 44 -6.20 10.57 4.28
CA ARG A 44 -5.88 10.95 2.90
C ARG A 44 -4.43 11.39 2.77
N LEU A 45 -3.97 12.27 3.65
CA LEU A 45 -2.59 12.75 3.64
C LEU A 45 -1.61 11.60 3.90
N ALA A 46 -1.93 10.70 4.84
CA ALA A 46 -1.11 9.54 5.14
C ALA A 46 -1.00 8.58 3.94
N ARG A 47 -2.10 8.34 3.22
CA ARG A 47 -2.12 7.53 1.99
C ARG A 47 -1.23 8.14 0.90
N GLU A 48 -1.32 9.45 0.68
CA GLU A 48 -0.51 10.13 -0.33
C GLU A 48 0.99 10.03 -0.02
N LEU A 49 1.40 10.26 1.24
CA LEU A 49 2.79 10.13 1.67
C LEU A 49 3.29 8.68 1.61
N ALA A 50 2.49 7.72 2.10
CA ALA A 50 2.82 6.31 2.06
C ALA A 50 3.03 5.81 0.64
N ARG A 51 2.13 6.20 -0.30
CA ARG A 51 2.25 5.88 -1.72
C ARG A 51 3.56 6.40 -2.31
N GLN A 52 3.93 7.66 -2.05
CA GLN A 52 5.17 8.22 -2.57
C GLN A 52 6.42 7.48 -2.07
N LEU A 53 6.45 7.14 -0.78
CA LEU A 53 7.56 6.37 -0.19
C LEU A 53 7.63 4.96 -0.77
N TRP A 54 6.48 4.31 -0.89
CA TRP A 54 6.36 2.95 -1.42
C TRP A 54 6.73 2.88 -2.91
N GLU A 55 6.28 3.83 -3.74
CA GLU A 55 6.64 3.91 -5.17
C GLU A 55 8.15 4.05 -5.37
N ARG A 56 8.81 4.88 -4.56
CA ARG A 56 10.27 5.05 -4.60
C ARG A 56 10.99 3.77 -4.20
N ALA A 57 10.49 3.08 -3.19
CA ALA A 57 11.08 1.84 -2.73
C ALA A 57 10.86 0.68 -3.73
N TRP A 58 9.66 0.60 -4.34
CA TRP A 58 9.39 -0.30 -5.46
C TRP A 58 10.36 -0.04 -6.60
N ALA A 59 10.42 1.20 -7.11
CA ALA A 59 11.29 1.53 -8.24
C ALA A 59 12.75 1.11 -8.00
N ARG A 60 13.24 1.27 -6.77
CA ARG A 60 14.59 0.84 -6.36
C ARG A 60 14.74 -0.69 -6.31
N ALA A 61 13.72 -1.43 -5.86
CA ALA A 61 13.73 -2.89 -5.86
C ALA A 61 13.71 -3.46 -7.28
N ASN A 62 12.85 -2.92 -8.15
CA ASN A 62 12.81 -3.27 -9.57
C ASN A 62 14.16 -3.01 -10.25
N TYR A 63 14.79 -1.86 -9.99
CA TYR A 63 16.10 -1.53 -10.56
C TYR A 63 17.19 -2.55 -10.17
N ARG A 64 17.09 -3.14 -8.97
CA ARG A 64 18.03 -4.15 -8.48
C ARG A 64 17.71 -5.58 -8.96
N GLY A 65 16.69 -5.74 -9.81
CA GLY A 65 16.24 -7.06 -10.28
C GLY A 65 15.74 -7.97 -9.15
N SER A 66 15.33 -7.39 -8.01
CA SER A 66 14.85 -8.18 -6.88
C SER A 66 13.41 -8.63 -7.16
N GLU A 67 13.18 -9.94 -7.21
CA GLU A 67 11.82 -10.48 -7.10
C GLU A 67 11.34 -10.25 -5.68
N VAL A 68 10.49 -9.23 -5.50
CA VAL A 68 9.85 -8.95 -4.22
C VAL A 68 8.46 -9.58 -4.23
N GLU A 69 8.18 -10.38 -3.21
CA GLU A 69 6.89 -11.02 -3.03
C GLU A 69 5.79 -9.97 -2.81
N GLU A 70 4.57 -10.30 -3.23
CA GLU A 70 3.41 -9.39 -3.13
C GLU A 70 3.16 -8.97 -1.67
N THR A 71 3.38 -9.87 -0.72
CA THR A 71 3.27 -9.64 0.73
C THR A 71 4.33 -8.68 1.25
N GLN A 72 5.59 -8.81 0.80
CA GLN A 72 6.68 -7.91 1.19
C GLN A 72 6.42 -6.48 0.70
N MET A 73 5.82 -6.33 -0.49
CA MET A 73 5.39 -5.02 -0.99
C MET A 73 4.28 -4.41 -0.12
N ALA A 74 3.38 -5.24 0.40
CA ALA A 74 2.33 -4.78 1.30
C ALA A 74 2.87 -4.39 2.69
N ASP A 75 3.80 -5.16 3.25
CA ASP A 75 4.45 -4.85 4.54
C ASP A 75 5.26 -3.54 4.45
N LEU A 76 5.90 -3.28 3.30
CA LEU A 76 6.60 -2.02 3.05
C LEU A 76 5.64 -0.83 3.03
N TYR A 77 4.45 -0.98 2.43
CA TYR A 77 3.43 0.05 2.45
C TYR A 77 2.88 0.28 3.85
N GLU A 78 2.63 -0.78 4.63
CA GLU A 78 2.22 -0.67 6.03
C GLU A 78 3.22 0.18 6.83
N TYR A 79 4.52 -0.11 6.69
CA TYR A 79 5.57 0.67 7.34
C TYR A 79 5.54 2.15 6.92
N ALA A 80 5.42 2.42 5.62
CA ALA A 80 5.33 3.78 5.10
C ALA A 80 4.08 4.51 5.60
N PHE A 81 2.95 3.82 5.74
CA PHE A 81 1.68 4.36 6.21
C PHE A 81 1.72 4.70 7.70
N ILE A 82 2.29 3.83 8.54
CA ILE A 82 2.54 4.12 9.96
C ILE A 82 3.50 5.32 10.10
N LEU A 83 4.56 5.36 9.30
CA LEU A 83 5.50 6.49 9.31
C LEU A 83 4.82 7.80 8.91
N ALA A 84 3.92 7.77 7.93
CA ALA A 84 3.18 8.95 7.51
C ALA A 84 2.26 9.49 8.61
N PHE A 85 1.62 8.63 9.40
CA PHE A 85 0.85 9.06 10.57
C PHE A 85 1.75 9.64 11.66
N ARG A 86 2.92 9.04 11.91
CA ARG A 86 3.90 9.56 12.88
C ARG A 86 4.37 10.97 12.51
N GLN A 87 4.62 11.24 11.24
CA GLN A 87 4.99 12.58 10.76
C GLN A 87 3.88 13.62 10.97
N GLN A 88 2.62 13.18 11.10
CA GLN A 88 1.46 14.01 11.41
C GLN A 88 1.19 14.12 12.92
N GLY A 89 2.05 13.55 13.77
CA GLY A 89 1.88 13.53 15.23
C GLY A 89 0.84 12.51 15.71
N VAL A 90 0.49 11.51 14.89
CA VAL A 90 -0.50 10.48 15.21
C VAL A 90 0.19 9.12 15.27
N GLY A 91 0.17 8.47 16.44
CA GLY A 91 0.70 7.11 16.60
C GLY A 91 0.78 6.69 18.07
N PRO A 92 0.79 5.39 18.37
CA PRO A 92 0.92 4.90 19.74
C PRO A 92 2.29 5.34 20.32
N PRO A 93 2.34 5.75 21.60
CA PRO A 93 3.60 5.88 22.32
C PRO A 93 4.26 4.49 22.47
N ILE A 94 5.58 4.50 22.56
CA ILE A 94 6.44 3.30 22.66
C ILE A 94 6.26 2.65 24.03
#